data_AF-A0A0B7MM02-F1
#
_entry.id   AF-A0A0B7MM02-F1
#
_cell.length_a   1.000
_cell.length_b   1.000
_cell.length_c   1.000
_cell.angle_alpha   90.00
_cell.angle_beta   90.00
_cell.angle_gamma   90.00
#
_symmetry.space_group_name_H-M   'P 1'
#
loop_
_entity.id
_entity.type
_entity.pdbx_description
1 polymer ?
#
loop_
_entity_poly.entity_id
_entity_poly.type
_entity_poly.pdbx_seq_one_letter_code
_entity_poly.pdbx_strand_id
1 'polypeptide(L)'
;MGETDFYPLLKKFKDNGATLLIGTCADPAAVSSFCKQADELGVPAIRILDGLGWFGDWYQLTGDSANYVLDLIPQWTKPEAKEFRDNFKDRFGYEPGPSNAGLAYDAVCFFIENLQDCYDKYGKLDKETLLKYATEEVQTGKVSFTNGILMDEYVFTDETWPDPEVGVTKYFIPVIQYFEGKGTVIWPEEYKQADIVVPDYAK
;
A
#
# COMPACT_ATOMS: atom_id res chain seq x y z
N MET A 1 -7.30 -15.23 -13.86
CA MET A 1 -5.99 -14.69 -13.46
C MET A 1 -5.03 -14.95 -14.61
N GLY A 2 -4.20 -13.96 -14.97
CA GLY A 2 -3.35 -14.01 -16.17
C GLY A 2 -3.95 -13.41 -17.44
N GLU A 3 -4.86 -12.42 -17.34
CA GLU A 3 -5.23 -11.63 -18.53
C GLU A 3 -4.01 -10.84 -19.00
N THR A 4 -3.71 -10.89 -20.29
CA THR A 4 -2.54 -10.22 -20.87
C THR A 4 -2.86 -9.48 -22.16
N ASP A 5 -4.10 -9.55 -22.67
CA ASP A 5 -4.57 -8.79 -23.83
C ASP A 5 -5.56 -7.70 -23.39
N PHE A 6 -5.04 -6.50 -23.23
CA PHE A 6 -5.79 -5.31 -22.88
C PHE A 6 -6.06 -4.40 -24.08
N TYR A 7 -5.62 -4.73 -25.30
CA TYR A 7 -5.82 -3.85 -26.46
C TYR A 7 -7.30 -3.51 -26.70
N PRO A 8 -8.26 -4.45 -26.64
CA PRO A 8 -9.67 -4.11 -26.85
C PRO A 8 -10.19 -3.12 -25.80
N LEU A 9 -9.78 -3.30 -24.54
CA LEU A 9 -10.19 -2.46 -23.42
C LEU A 9 -9.56 -1.06 -23.51
N LEU A 10 -8.25 -1.00 -23.71
CA LEU A 10 -7.48 0.24 -23.81
C LEU A 10 -7.89 1.06 -25.04
N LYS A 11 -8.17 0.40 -26.17
CA LYS A 11 -8.74 1.06 -27.35
C LYS A 11 -10.08 1.68 -27.04
N LYS A 12 -10.97 0.95 -26.35
CA LYS A 12 -12.25 1.50 -25.91
C LYS A 12 -12.06 2.73 -24.99
N PHE A 13 -11.13 2.68 -24.04
CA PHE A 13 -10.85 3.84 -23.18
C PHE A 13 -10.35 5.05 -23.96
N LYS A 14 -9.41 4.83 -24.88
CA LYS A 14 -8.89 5.86 -25.76
C LYS A 14 -9.98 6.48 -26.64
N ASP A 15 -10.79 5.65 -27.30
CA ASP A 15 -11.85 6.08 -28.22
C ASP A 15 -12.96 6.86 -27.49
N ASN A 16 -13.16 6.61 -26.19
CA ASN A 16 -14.11 7.35 -25.35
C ASN A 16 -13.48 8.56 -24.63
N GLY A 17 -12.22 8.88 -24.89
CA GLY A 17 -11.56 10.05 -24.32
C GLY A 17 -11.32 9.96 -22.81
N ALA A 18 -11.08 8.76 -22.27
CA ALA A 18 -10.70 8.60 -20.87
C ALA A 18 -9.35 9.30 -20.62
N THR A 19 -9.30 10.21 -19.65
CA THR A 19 -8.09 10.94 -19.23
C THR A 19 -7.45 10.37 -17.97
N LEU A 20 -8.15 9.44 -17.31
CA LEU A 20 -7.71 8.77 -16.08
C LEU A 20 -8.11 7.30 -16.14
N LEU A 21 -7.12 6.42 -15.94
CA LEU A 21 -7.31 4.97 -15.84
C LEU A 21 -6.96 4.55 -14.42
N ILE A 22 -7.91 3.93 -13.72
CA ILE A 22 -7.73 3.47 -12.35
C ILE A 22 -8.02 1.97 -12.32
N GLY A 23 -7.14 1.21 -11.67
CA GLY A 23 -7.38 -0.20 -11.42
C GLY A 23 -6.46 -0.75 -10.34
N THR A 24 -6.89 -1.84 -9.74
CA THR A 24 -6.06 -2.68 -8.88
C THR A 24 -5.65 -3.93 -9.65
N CYS A 25 -4.37 -4.29 -9.61
CA CYS A 25 -3.87 -5.49 -10.25
C CYS A 25 -2.85 -6.21 -9.37
N ALA A 26 -3.21 -7.41 -8.92
CA ALA A 26 -2.36 -8.28 -8.12
C ALA A 26 -1.70 -9.40 -8.95
N ASP A 27 -1.60 -9.23 -10.27
CA ASP A 27 -0.96 -10.20 -11.17
C ASP A 27 0.16 -9.51 -11.97
N PRO A 28 1.43 -9.95 -11.82
CA PRO A 28 2.57 -9.29 -12.47
C PRO A 28 2.48 -9.26 -14.00
N ALA A 29 1.94 -10.30 -14.62
CA ALA A 29 1.82 -10.37 -16.08
C ALA A 29 0.74 -9.39 -16.58
N ALA A 30 -0.40 -9.35 -15.89
CA ALA A 30 -1.49 -8.44 -16.22
C ALA A 30 -1.08 -6.97 -16.09
N VAL A 31 -0.48 -6.56 -14.96
CA VAL A 31 -0.08 -5.16 -14.77
C VAL A 31 1.00 -4.74 -15.76
N SER A 32 1.95 -5.63 -16.06
CA SER A 32 2.98 -5.40 -17.07
C SER A 32 2.38 -5.23 -18.47
N SER A 33 1.52 -6.17 -18.89
CA SER A 33 0.87 -6.09 -20.20
C SER A 33 0.00 -4.84 -20.34
N PHE A 34 -0.74 -4.47 -19.29
CA PHE A 34 -1.55 -3.26 -19.30
C PHE A 34 -0.68 -2.00 -19.51
N CYS A 35 0.42 -1.86 -18.77
CA CYS A 35 1.31 -0.71 -18.90
C CYS A 35 1.89 -0.60 -20.32
N LYS A 36 2.47 -1.70 -20.83
CA LYS A 36 3.10 -1.72 -22.16
C LYS A 36 2.11 -1.46 -23.28
N GLN A 37 0.95 -2.11 -23.24
CA GLN A 37 -0.06 -1.94 -24.30
C GLN A 37 -0.70 -0.55 -24.27
N ALA A 38 -0.81 0.08 -23.09
CA ALA A 38 -1.26 1.46 -22.98
C ALA A 38 -0.28 2.43 -23.66
N ASP A 39 1.03 2.21 -23.49
CA ASP A 39 2.06 2.99 -24.17
C ASP A 39 2.07 2.74 -25.69
N GLU A 40 2.00 1.48 -26.12
CA GLU A 40 1.97 1.10 -27.54
C GLU A 40 0.76 1.69 -28.27
N LEU A 41 -0.40 1.74 -27.61
CA LEU A 41 -1.60 2.39 -28.14
C LEU A 41 -1.56 3.91 -28.01
N GLY A 42 -0.60 4.48 -27.28
CA GLY A 42 -0.55 5.91 -26.96
C GLY A 42 -1.87 6.37 -26.33
N VAL A 43 -2.28 5.71 -25.25
CA VAL A 43 -3.50 6.08 -24.52
C VAL A 43 -3.24 7.37 -23.72
N PRO A 44 -3.97 8.47 -23.98
CA PRO A 44 -3.65 9.77 -23.39
C PRO A 44 -4.26 9.93 -22.01
N ALA A 45 -3.83 9.12 -21.05
CA ALA A 45 -4.42 9.07 -19.72
C ALA A 45 -3.39 8.90 -18.61
N ILE A 46 -3.61 9.56 -17.48
CA ILE A 46 -2.91 9.26 -16.23
C ILE A 46 -3.35 7.86 -15.77
N ARG A 47 -2.40 7.07 -15.25
CA ARG A 47 -2.64 5.72 -14.76
C ARG A 47 -2.46 5.68 -13.24
N ILE A 48 -3.48 5.20 -12.54
CA ILE A 48 -3.41 4.82 -11.12
C ILE A 48 -3.53 3.29 -11.07
N LEU A 49 -2.42 2.62 -10.79
CA LEU A 49 -2.34 1.16 -10.75
C LEU A 49 -1.94 0.73 -9.35
N ASP A 50 -2.96 0.52 -8.52
CA ASP A 50 -2.79 -0.09 -7.20
C ASP A 50 -2.31 -1.53 -7.37
N GLY A 51 -1.14 -1.82 -6.81
CA GLY A 51 -0.53 -3.15 -6.91
C GLY A 51 0.69 -3.26 -7.83
N LEU A 52 1.04 -2.19 -8.56
CA LEU A 52 2.24 -2.19 -9.39
C LEU A 52 3.49 -2.50 -8.57
N GLY A 53 3.64 -1.88 -7.39
CA GLY A 53 4.80 -2.06 -6.51
C GLY A 53 4.77 -3.29 -5.61
N TRP A 54 3.73 -4.13 -5.67
CA TRP A 54 3.58 -5.26 -4.74
C TRP A 54 4.56 -6.41 -4.99
N PHE A 55 5.20 -6.45 -6.18
CA PHE A 55 6.13 -7.50 -6.58
C PHE A 55 7.53 -6.93 -6.73
N GLY A 56 8.56 -7.55 -6.16
CA GLY A 56 9.93 -7.01 -6.16
C GLY A 56 10.51 -6.73 -7.56
N ASP A 57 10.05 -7.47 -8.57
CA ASP A 57 10.60 -7.45 -9.92
C ASP A 57 9.78 -6.56 -10.88
N TRP A 58 8.84 -5.77 -10.35
CA TRP A 58 7.85 -5.00 -11.13
C TRP A 58 8.48 -4.16 -12.26
N TYR A 59 9.60 -3.49 -11.98
CA TYR A 59 10.26 -2.63 -12.95
C TYR A 59 11.01 -3.42 -14.03
N GLN A 60 11.51 -4.62 -13.70
CA GLN A 60 12.12 -5.51 -14.71
C GLN A 60 11.06 -5.99 -15.71
N LEU A 61 9.83 -6.21 -15.24
CA LEU A 61 8.72 -6.63 -16.08
C LEU A 61 8.17 -5.48 -16.91
N THR A 62 7.95 -4.31 -16.30
CA THR A 62 7.24 -3.18 -16.92
C THR A 62 8.17 -2.23 -17.69
N GLY A 63 9.41 -2.04 -17.24
CA GLY A 63 10.35 -1.07 -17.79
C GLY A 63 9.79 0.36 -17.73
N ASP A 64 10.15 1.16 -18.73
CA ASP A 64 9.74 2.57 -18.80
C ASP A 64 8.23 2.78 -18.84
N SER A 65 7.45 1.75 -19.18
CA SER A 65 5.99 1.81 -19.20
C SER A 65 5.33 1.96 -17.83
N ALA A 66 6.08 1.73 -16.75
CA ALA A 66 5.61 2.04 -15.40
C ALA A 66 5.96 3.47 -14.96
N ASN A 67 6.77 4.22 -15.72
CA ASN A 67 7.06 5.61 -15.37
C ASN A 67 5.79 6.46 -15.36
N TYR A 68 5.73 7.38 -14.41
CA TYR A 68 4.61 8.29 -14.13
C TYR A 68 3.31 7.62 -13.65
N VAL A 69 3.28 6.29 -13.51
CA VAL A 69 2.14 5.59 -12.90
C VAL A 69 2.05 5.99 -11.42
N LEU A 70 0.83 6.27 -10.98
CA LEU A 70 0.49 6.50 -9.58
C LEU A 70 0.12 5.19 -8.90
N ASP A 71 0.48 5.06 -7.63
CA ASP A 71 0.18 3.88 -6.81
C ASP A 71 -0.01 4.30 -5.35
N LEU A 72 -0.74 3.48 -4.59
CA LEU A 72 -0.93 3.62 -3.16
C LEU A 72 -0.24 2.44 -2.47
N ILE A 73 0.99 2.65 -2.04
CA ILE A 73 1.79 1.60 -1.42
C ILE A 73 2.57 2.14 -0.21
N PRO A 74 2.61 1.41 0.92
CA PRO A 74 3.35 1.83 2.10
C PRO A 74 4.81 2.18 1.77
N GLN A 75 5.36 3.15 2.50
CA GLN A 75 6.72 3.64 2.32
C GLN A 75 7.43 3.77 3.67
N TRP A 76 8.77 3.71 3.65
CA TRP A 76 9.60 3.97 4.82
C TRP A 76 9.66 5.48 5.11
N THR A 77 8.57 6.07 5.60
CA THR A 77 8.42 7.52 5.77
C THR A 77 9.02 8.02 7.09
N LYS A 78 8.90 7.26 8.18
CA LYS A 78 9.39 7.61 9.52
C LYS A 78 10.85 7.21 9.80
N PRO A 79 11.58 7.90 10.69
CA PRO A 79 12.93 7.52 11.11
C PRO A 79 13.05 6.08 11.64
N GLU A 80 12.16 5.69 12.55
CA GLU A 80 12.09 4.35 13.15
C GLU A 80 11.81 3.26 12.11
N ALA A 81 11.01 3.57 11.09
CA ALA A 81 10.73 2.67 9.97
C ALA A 81 11.99 2.44 9.12
N LYS A 82 12.77 3.50 8.88
CA LYS A 82 14.05 3.41 8.16
C LYS A 82 15.08 2.65 8.97
N GLU A 83 15.14 2.87 10.29
CA GLU A 83 16.00 2.11 11.19
C GLU A 83 15.64 0.61 11.19
N PHE A 84 14.35 0.27 11.24
CA PHE A 84 13.89 -1.12 11.11
C PHE A 84 14.35 -1.73 9.78
N ARG A 85 14.16 -1.03 8.65
CA ARG A 85 14.62 -1.47 7.32
C ARG A 85 16.12 -1.74 7.31
N ASP A 86 16.91 -0.83 7.85
CA ASP A 86 18.38 -0.93 7.85
C ASP A 86 18.85 -2.10 8.72
N ASN A 87 18.30 -2.24 9.93
CA ASN A 87 18.57 -3.37 10.81
C ASN A 87 18.15 -4.72 10.20
N PHE A 88 17.02 -4.76 9.51
CA PHE A 88 16.58 -5.95 8.78
C PHE A 88 17.58 -6.32 7.69
N LYS A 89 18.01 -5.34 6.89
CA LYS A 89 18.96 -5.55 5.80
C LYS A 89 20.31 -6.05 6.30
N ASP A 90 20.81 -5.49 7.39
CA ASP A 90 22.06 -5.93 8.03
C ASP A 90 21.94 -7.37 8.54
N ARG A 91 20.78 -7.76 9.05
CA ARG A 91 20.54 -9.10 9.59
C ARG A 91 20.33 -10.17 8.51
N PHE A 92 19.59 -9.84 7.45
CA PHE A 92 19.11 -10.84 6.48
C PHE A 92 19.77 -10.73 5.10
N GLY A 93 20.54 -9.67 4.84
CA GLY A 93 21.31 -9.49 3.60
C GLY A 93 20.51 -9.00 2.40
N TYR A 94 19.25 -8.59 2.59
CA TYR A 94 18.40 -7.99 1.56
C TYR A 94 17.48 -6.93 2.15
N GLU A 95 17.07 -5.97 1.33
CA GLU A 95 16.19 -4.88 1.76
C GLU A 95 14.73 -5.36 1.83
N PRO A 96 14.04 -5.16 2.97
CA PRO A 96 12.63 -5.53 3.08
C PRO A 96 11.71 -4.52 2.39
N GLY A 97 10.50 -4.95 2.03
CA GLY A 97 9.45 -4.06 1.54
C GLY A 97 8.66 -3.45 2.70
N PRO A 98 8.22 -2.17 2.61
CA PRO A 98 7.31 -1.59 3.60
C PRO A 98 6.04 -2.42 3.78
N SER A 99 5.41 -2.85 2.69
CA SER A 99 4.16 -3.62 2.74
C SER A 99 4.31 -5.00 3.37
N ASN A 100 5.42 -5.70 3.12
CA ASN A 100 5.58 -7.10 3.55
C ASN A 100 6.26 -7.24 4.91
N ALA A 101 7.14 -6.31 5.29
CA ALA A 101 7.86 -6.36 6.56
C ALA A 101 7.36 -5.30 7.55
N GLY A 102 7.13 -4.07 7.08
CA GLY A 102 6.70 -2.98 7.95
C GLY A 102 5.27 -3.15 8.45
N LEU A 103 4.30 -3.40 7.55
CA LEU A 103 2.91 -3.66 7.98
C LEU A 103 2.80 -4.93 8.82
N ALA A 104 3.59 -5.96 8.49
CA ALA A 104 3.62 -7.18 9.27
C ALA A 104 4.19 -6.95 10.67
N TYR A 105 5.22 -6.11 10.80
CA TYR A 105 5.77 -5.71 12.09
C TYR A 105 4.70 -5.00 12.94
N ASP A 106 4.04 -3.97 12.37
CA ASP A 106 2.99 -3.23 13.05
C ASP A 106 1.84 -4.16 13.49
N ALA A 107 1.38 -5.05 12.62
CA ALA A 107 0.30 -5.98 12.92
C ALA A 107 0.67 -6.96 14.05
N VAL A 108 1.92 -7.43 14.11
CA VAL A 108 2.39 -8.31 15.18
C VAL A 108 2.51 -7.55 16.50
N CYS A 109 3.04 -6.32 16.49
CA CYS A 109 3.11 -5.47 17.68
C CYS A 109 1.71 -5.16 18.22
N PHE A 110 0.78 -4.76 17.34
CA PHE A 110 -0.63 -4.58 17.68
C PHE A 110 -1.21 -5.85 18.32
N PHE A 111 -1.04 -7.01 17.68
CA PHE A 111 -1.55 -8.27 18.21
C PHE A 111 -0.98 -8.60 19.61
N ILE A 112 0.32 -8.46 19.81
CA ILE A 112 0.97 -8.72 21.10
C ILE A 112 0.42 -7.81 22.21
N GLU A 113 0.23 -6.52 21.92
CA GLU A 113 -0.31 -5.56 22.89
C GLU A 113 -1.75 -5.94 23.28
N ASN A 114 -2.59 -6.29 22.30
CA ASN A 114 -3.96 -6.76 22.57
C ASN A 114 -4.00 -8.09 23.33
N LEU A 115 -3.03 -9.00 23.11
CA LEU A 115 -2.90 -10.23 23.90
C LEU A 115 -2.58 -9.89 25.36
N GLN A 116 -1.68 -8.95 25.60
CA GLN A 116 -1.33 -8.54 26.96
C GLN A 116 -2.55 -7.92 27.66
N ASP A 117 -3.25 -7.00 27.01
CA ASP A 117 -4.44 -6.37 27.58
C ASP A 117 -5.58 -7.35 27.84
N CYS A 118 -5.79 -8.30 26.93
CA CYS A 118 -6.76 -9.38 27.12
C CYS A 118 -6.41 -10.23 28.35
N TYR A 119 -5.13 -10.58 28.51
CA TYR A 119 -4.65 -11.32 29.67
C TYR A 119 -4.83 -10.53 30.96
N ASP A 120 -4.49 -9.24 30.95
CA ASP A 120 -4.64 -8.39 32.13
C ASP A 120 -6.12 -8.22 32.53
N LYS A 121 -7.03 -8.18 31.55
CA LYS A 121 -8.47 -8.05 31.78
C LYS A 121 -9.14 -9.33 32.26
N TYR A 122 -8.77 -10.49 31.70
CA TYR A 122 -9.49 -11.76 31.93
C TYR A 122 -8.68 -12.83 32.66
N GLY A 123 -7.38 -12.61 32.89
CA GLY A 123 -6.46 -13.52 33.58
C GLY A 123 -6.08 -14.78 32.79
N LYS A 124 -6.50 -14.91 31.53
CA LYS A 124 -6.21 -16.05 30.66
C LYS A 124 -6.30 -15.65 29.18
N LEU A 125 -5.59 -16.40 28.34
CA LEU A 125 -5.68 -16.31 26.88
C LEU A 125 -6.22 -17.62 26.32
N ASP A 126 -7.44 -17.55 25.81
CA ASP A 126 -8.10 -18.62 25.07
C ASP A 126 -9.01 -18.03 24.00
N LYS A 127 -9.59 -18.88 23.16
CA LYS A 127 -10.47 -18.44 22.07
C LYS A 127 -11.63 -17.57 22.54
N GLU A 128 -12.20 -17.86 23.72
CA GLU A 128 -13.37 -17.15 24.24
C GLU A 128 -12.99 -15.74 24.72
N THR A 129 -11.93 -15.63 25.50
CA THR A 129 -11.42 -14.35 26.00
C THR A 129 -10.89 -13.46 24.89
N LEU A 130 -10.19 -14.03 23.90
CA LEU A 130 -9.70 -13.29 22.74
C LEU A 130 -10.83 -12.75 21.87
N LEU A 131 -11.82 -13.59 21.53
CA LEU A 131 -12.96 -13.14 20.73
C LEU A 131 -13.75 -12.06 21.48
N LYS A 132 -13.95 -12.27 22.79
CA LYS A 132 -14.63 -11.28 23.63
C LYS A 132 -13.89 -9.95 23.67
N TYR A 133 -12.56 -9.97 23.88
CA TYR A 133 -11.74 -8.76 23.87
C TYR A 133 -11.79 -8.06 22.51
N ALA A 134 -11.62 -8.81 21.42
CA ALA A 134 -11.68 -8.27 20.07
C ALA A 134 -13.02 -7.58 19.78
N THR A 135 -14.14 -8.20 20.15
CA THR A 135 -15.48 -7.64 19.88
C THR A 135 -15.86 -6.52 20.85
N GLU A 136 -15.53 -6.63 22.14
CA GLU A 136 -15.95 -5.63 23.13
C GLU A 136 -15.02 -4.42 23.20
N GLU A 137 -13.73 -4.57 22.86
CA GLU A 137 -12.72 -3.53 23.06
C GLU A 137 -12.12 -3.04 21.75
N VAL A 138 -11.59 -3.95 20.92
CA VAL A 138 -10.92 -3.56 19.67
C VAL A 138 -11.94 -3.00 18.67
N GLN A 139 -12.95 -3.79 18.34
CA GLN A 139 -13.98 -3.42 17.36
C GLN A 139 -14.73 -2.14 17.76
N THR A 140 -14.91 -1.86 19.05
CA THR A 140 -15.67 -0.68 19.51
C THR A 140 -14.81 0.57 19.68
N GLY A 141 -13.54 0.54 19.29
CA GLY A 141 -12.62 1.68 19.35
C GLY A 141 -12.13 2.05 20.73
N LYS A 142 -12.24 1.14 21.71
CA LYS A 142 -11.67 1.35 23.05
C LYS A 142 -10.15 1.12 23.07
N VAL A 143 -9.63 0.40 22.07
CA VAL A 143 -8.20 0.18 21.88
C VAL A 143 -7.70 1.08 20.76
N SER A 144 -6.61 1.79 21.04
CA SER A 144 -5.86 2.57 20.06
C SER A 144 -4.39 2.21 20.21
N PHE A 145 -3.79 1.71 19.13
CA PHE A 145 -2.38 1.33 19.10
C PHE A 145 -1.58 2.33 18.28
N THR A 146 -0.56 2.92 18.89
CA THR A 146 0.25 4.01 18.32
C THR A 146 1.74 3.69 18.25
N ASN A 147 2.12 2.44 18.57
CA ASN A 147 3.51 1.97 18.58
C ASN A 147 3.95 1.36 17.23
N GLY A 148 3.23 1.66 16.14
CA GLY A 148 3.56 1.21 14.79
C GLY A 148 4.73 1.99 14.20
N ILE A 149 5.55 1.33 13.39
CA ILE A 149 6.64 1.96 12.64
C ILE A 149 6.17 2.52 11.29
N LEU A 150 5.09 2.01 10.71
CA LEU A 150 4.53 2.54 9.46
C LEU A 150 3.33 3.43 9.69
N MET A 151 2.33 2.93 10.41
CA MET A 151 1.10 3.69 10.67
C MET A 151 1.22 4.50 11.95
N ASP A 152 0.49 5.61 12.04
CA ASP A 152 0.45 6.44 13.24
C ASP A 152 -0.49 5.85 14.30
N GLU A 153 -1.63 5.32 13.86
CA GLU A 153 -2.64 4.77 14.75
C GLU A 153 -3.40 3.62 14.09
N TYR A 154 -3.52 2.52 14.81
CA TYR A 154 -4.48 1.46 14.54
C TYR A 154 -5.61 1.58 15.56
N VAL A 155 -6.75 2.08 15.10
CA VAL A 155 -8.01 2.14 15.84
C VAL A 155 -9.10 1.61 14.93
N PHE A 156 -10.03 0.85 15.49
CA PHE A 156 -11.16 0.27 14.76
C PHE A 156 -12.45 0.79 15.38
N THR A 157 -13.53 0.86 14.61
CA THR A 157 -14.86 1.15 15.15
C THR A 157 -15.89 0.19 14.57
N ASP A 158 -17.08 0.17 15.16
CA ASP A 158 -18.21 -0.59 14.61
C ASP A 158 -18.53 -0.20 13.15
N GLU A 159 -18.13 1.01 12.74
CA GLU A 159 -18.32 1.51 11.37
C GLU A 159 -17.23 1.04 10.40
N THR A 160 -15.98 0.90 10.86
CA THR A 160 -14.84 0.55 9.99
C THR A 160 -14.45 -0.91 10.06
N TRP A 161 -14.86 -1.65 11.09
CA TRP A 161 -14.51 -3.06 11.27
C TRP A 161 -14.90 -3.90 10.04
N PRO A 162 -14.00 -4.79 9.53
CA PRO A 162 -12.74 -5.24 10.12
C PRO A 162 -11.51 -4.38 9.79
N ASP A 163 -11.67 -3.23 9.14
CA ASP A 163 -10.58 -2.35 8.74
C ASP A 163 -10.33 -1.26 9.81
N PRO A 164 -9.07 -0.82 10.00
CA PRO A 164 -8.78 0.31 10.86
C PRO A 164 -9.33 1.60 10.25
N GLU A 165 -9.56 2.60 11.10
CA GLU A 165 -9.96 3.93 10.63
C GLU A 165 -8.86 4.55 9.76
N VAL A 166 -9.23 4.92 8.54
CA VAL A 166 -8.32 5.53 7.58
C VAL A 166 -8.22 7.03 7.82
N GLY A 167 -7.00 7.56 7.86
CA GLY A 167 -6.75 9.00 7.99
C GLY A 167 -5.26 9.29 8.06
N VAL A 168 -4.83 10.46 7.59
CA VAL A 168 -3.39 10.81 7.45
C VAL A 168 -2.59 10.72 8.76
N THR A 169 -3.25 10.84 9.91
CA THR A 169 -2.66 10.68 11.26
C THR A 169 -3.06 9.35 11.91
N LYS A 170 -3.54 8.38 11.13
CA LYS A 170 -4.04 7.06 11.56
C LYS A 170 -3.46 5.96 10.67
N TYR A 171 -4.32 5.12 10.10
CA TYR A 171 -3.95 4.17 9.06
C TYR A 171 -3.96 4.86 7.71
N PHE A 172 -2.79 5.00 7.09
CA PHE A 172 -2.66 5.76 5.86
C PHE A 172 -1.54 5.26 4.96
N ILE A 173 -1.85 5.17 3.67
CA ILE A 173 -0.92 4.74 2.64
C ILE A 173 -0.64 5.92 1.71
N PRO A 174 0.64 6.35 1.54
CA PRO A 174 0.96 7.46 0.66
C PRO A 174 0.65 7.17 -0.79
N VAL A 175 0.36 8.25 -1.51
CA VAL A 175 0.35 8.24 -2.96
C VAL A 175 1.78 8.46 -3.43
N ILE A 176 2.26 7.52 -4.24
CA ILE A 176 3.55 7.62 -4.90
C ILE A 176 3.36 7.77 -6.41
N GLN A 177 4.40 8.28 -7.06
CA GLN A 177 4.56 8.22 -8.50
C GLN A 177 5.88 7.52 -8.84
N TYR A 178 5.86 6.62 -9.82
CA TYR A 178 7.05 5.88 -10.23
C TYR A 178 7.92 6.66 -11.22
N PHE A 179 9.23 6.68 -10.98
CA PHE A 179 10.25 7.23 -11.88
C PHE A 179 11.47 6.32 -11.90
N GLU A 180 11.86 5.84 -13.07
CA GLU A 180 13.10 5.06 -13.29
C GLU A 180 13.26 3.90 -12.29
N GLY A 181 12.17 3.17 -12.04
CA GLY A 181 12.18 2.03 -11.13
C GLY A 181 12.08 2.38 -9.65
N LYS A 182 11.71 3.61 -9.30
CA LYS A 182 11.57 4.08 -7.91
C LYS A 182 10.22 4.75 -7.67
N GLY A 183 9.55 4.35 -6.60
CA GLY A 183 8.38 5.06 -6.09
C GLY A 183 8.79 6.32 -5.33
N THR A 184 8.26 7.47 -5.72
CA THR A 184 8.49 8.77 -5.06
C THR A 184 7.20 9.26 -4.43
N VAL A 185 7.21 9.59 -3.14
CA VAL A 185 6.01 10.07 -2.45
C VAL A 185 5.62 11.45 -2.98
N ILE A 186 4.39 11.58 -3.47
CA ILE A 186 3.84 12.86 -3.94
C ILE A 186 2.75 13.43 -3.02
N TRP A 187 2.19 12.59 -2.14
CA TRP A 187 1.22 12.99 -1.12
C TRP A 187 1.18 11.97 0.03
N PRO A 188 1.00 12.40 1.29
CA PRO A 188 0.68 13.74 1.78
C PRO A 188 1.88 14.68 1.85
N GLU A 189 1.58 15.98 2.01
CA GLU A 189 2.55 17.07 1.99
C GLU A 189 3.64 16.92 3.06
N GLU A 190 3.29 16.37 4.23
CA GLU A 190 4.19 16.25 5.39
C GLU A 190 5.50 15.50 5.10
N TYR A 191 5.45 14.50 4.23
CA TYR A 191 6.60 13.70 3.82
C TYR A 191 6.68 13.52 2.30
N LYS A 192 6.13 14.50 1.58
CA LYS A 192 6.22 14.61 0.12
C LYS A 192 7.67 14.79 -0.32
N GLN A 193 8.03 14.10 -1.40
CA GLN A 193 9.36 14.09 -2.00
C GLN A 193 9.40 14.81 -3.35
N ALA A 194 8.26 14.86 -4.06
CA ALA A 194 8.13 15.55 -5.34
C ALA A 194 6.68 15.99 -5.61
N ASP A 195 6.50 16.94 -6.53
CA ASP A 195 5.19 17.22 -7.12
C ASP A 195 4.79 16.13 -8.13
N ILE A 196 3.48 15.97 -8.35
CA ILE A 196 2.98 15.11 -9.43
C ILE A 196 3.48 15.62 -10.79
N VAL A 197 3.99 14.71 -11.61
CA VAL A 197 4.33 14.98 -13.00
C VAL A 197 3.22 14.43 -13.90
N VAL A 198 2.57 15.30 -14.67
CA VAL A 198 1.65 14.91 -15.74
C VAL A 198 2.46 14.74 -17.03
N PRO A 199 2.64 13.51 -17.54
CA PRO A 199 3.47 13.26 -18.70
C PRO A 199 2.82 13.81 -19.98
N ASP A 200 3.62 14.16 -20.99
CA ASP A 200 3.15 14.81 -22.22
C ASP A 200 2.06 14.02 -22.95
N TYR A 201 2.09 12.69 -22.88
CA TYR A 201 1.06 11.86 -23.50
C TYR A 201 -0.31 12.02 -22.83
N ALA A 202 -0.38 12.49 -21.58
CA ALA A 202 -1.61 12.63 -20.79
C ALA A 202 -2.01 14.10 -20.56
N LYS A 203 -1.41 15.05 -21.29
CA LYS A 203 -1.78 16.48 -21.26
C LYS A 203 -2.96 16.81 -22.17
#